data_AF-A0A3N5WT37-F1
#
_entry.id   AF-A0A3N5WT37-F1
#
_cell.length_a   1.000
_cell.length_b   1.000
_cell.length_c   1.000
_cell.angle_alpha   90.00
_cell.angle_beta   90.00
_cell.angle_gamma   90.00
#
_symmetry.space_group_name_H-M   'P 1'
#
loop_
_entity.id
_entity.type
_entity.pdbx_description
1 polymer ?
#
loop_
_entity_poly.entity_id
_entity_poly.type
_entity_poly.pdbx_seq_one_letter_code
_entity_poly.pdbx_strand_id
1 'polypeptide(L)'
;MPPGVAESSVLDQLLVELQQRGGTKATAMPPVGPYMHGPDGLWSYPGLERAVISTRVRPRGLAGSIPSRANNSMNPLYPYLTGFVEGTGTQPDASCDDCPTPGPMKNCFQTAVFGRYCYQTRTLDITRMGQIINRGEFTDLMIWNDPIGGPANAPGAAGIVYPNSAPGNINLNNEVSVRFAEIGVAFQNKLMRQIWEGNPTNNSAGGGYREFPGLDILVGTGKRDAVTGTACPSLDSTIVNAAGQDTAQLVDTLTYTMRYLKSLATSTGLGPATWALVMREELFFELTAAWPCNYLTYRCVFQTDNSNIQGSFDMGDAIAMRDAMRSGNYLVVDGVRWNVIVDDALP
;
A
#
# COMPACT_ATOMS: atom_id res chain seq x y z
N MET A 1 -0.72 -74.63 15.89
CA MET A 1 -1.08 -73.34 16.51
C MET A 1 -0.12 -72.29 15.95
N PRO A 2 -0.61 -71.29 15.21
CA PRO A 2 0.25 -70.28 14.61
C PRO A 2 0.78 -69.30 15.68
N PRO A 3 1.98 -68.72 15.50
CA PRO A 3 2.61 -67.84 16.47
C PRO A 3 1.87 -66.49 16.57
N GLY A 4 1.81 -65.98 17.80
CA GLY A 4 1.03 -64.81 18.19
C GLY A 4 1.46 -63.50 17.52
N VAL A 5 0.45 -62.72 17.13
CA VAL A 5 0.58 -61.34 16.68
C VAL A 5 1.01 -60.51 17.88
N ALA A 6 2.20 -59.93 17.82
CA ALA A 6 2.64 -58.93 18.78
C ALA A 6 1.78 -57.68 18.62
N GLU A 7 0.93 -57.39 19.60
CA GLU A 7 0.18 -56.14 19.66
C GLU A 7 1.17 -54.98 19.75
N SER A 8 1.28 -54.20 18.68
CA SER A 8 2.01 -52.93 18.69
C SER A 8 1.40 -52.07 19.80
N SER A 9 2.24 -51.72 20.77
CA SER A 9 1.89 -50.85 21.89
C SER A 9 1.13 -49.62 21.39
N VAL A 10 0.03 -49.26 22.06
CA VAL A 10 -0.71 -48.01 21.82
C VAL A 10 0.24 -46.80 21.84
N LEU A 11 1.34 -46.90 22.57
CA LEU A 11 2.39 -45.89 22.63
C LEU A 11 3.16 -45.73 21.31
N ASP A 12 3.42 -46.82 20.59
CA ASP A 12 4.09 -46.80 19.28
C ASP A 12 3.16 -46.22 18.21
N GLN A 13 1.86 -46.54 18.30
CA GLN A 13 0.85 -45.93 17.42
C GLN A 13 0.69 -44.44 17.71
N LEU A 14 0.73 -44.02 18.98
CA LEU A 14 0.69 -42.60 19.37
C LEU A 14 1.94 -41.84 18.90
N LEU A 15 3.12 -42.47 18.95
CA LEU A 15 4.38 -41.90 18.45
C LEU A 15 4.35 -41.69 16.93
N VAL A 16 3.82 -42.66 16.20
CA VAL A 16 3.63 -42.57 14.75
C VAL A 16 2.57 -41.51 14.42
N GLU A 17 1.48 -41.43 15.17
CA GLU A 17 0.44 -40.42 14.95
C GLU A 17 0.92 -39.00 15.29
N LEU A 18 1.78 -38.83 16.30
CA LEU A 18 2.43 -37.55 16.63
C LEU A 18 3.47 -37.14 15.59
N GLN A 19 4.22 -38.09 15.02
CA GLN A 19 5.13 -37.81 13.90
C GLN A 19 4.38 -37.47 12.60
N GLN A 20 3.18 -38.04 12.38
CA GLN A 20 2.35 -37.75 11.21
C GLN A 20 1.50 -36.48 11.36
N ARG A 21 1.02 -36.15 12.57
CA ARG A 21 0.26 -34.92 12.87
C ARG A 21 1.15 -33.72 13.20
N GLY A 22 2.40 -33.96 13.61
CA GLY A 22 3.44 -32.95 13.67
C GLY A 22 3.88 -32.59 12.25
N GLY A 23 3.04 -31.83 11.53
CA GLY A 23 3.36 -31.32 10.21
C GLY A 23 4.81 -30.87 10.16
N THR A 24 5.55 -31.33 9.15
CA THR A 24 6.99 -31.19 9.00
C THR A 24 7.43 -29.76 9.27
N LYS A 25 7.77 -29.50 10.54
CA LYS A 25 8.47 -28.29 10.93
C LYS A 25 9.79 -28.36 10.16
N ALA A 26 10.10 -27.31 9.40
CA ALA A 26 11.36 -27.21 8.70
C ALA A 26 12.49 -27.62 9.67
N THR A 27 13.44 -28.42 9.18
CA THR A 27 14.61 -28.88 9.92
C THR A 27 15.13 -27.72 10.75
N ALA A 28 15.14 -27.87 12.08
CA ALA A 28 15.48 -26.77 12.97
C ALA A 28 16.86 -26.24 12.56
N MET A 29 16.89 -25.05 11.96
CA MET A 29 18.14 -24.35 11.72
C MET A 29 18.80 -24.17 13.10
N PRO A 30 20.13 -24.37 13.21
CA PRO A 30 20.83 -24.13 14.47
C PRO A 30 20.46 -22.73 14.97
N PRO A 31 20.21 -22.53 16.28
CA PRO A 31 19.80 -21.24 16.79
C PRO A 31 20.83 -20.17 16.39
N VAL A 32 20.43 -19.27 15.49
CA VAL A 32 21.29 -18.20 14.98
C VAL A 32 20.98 -16.93 15.78
N GLY A 33 22.00 -16.39 16.46
CA GLY A 33 21.90 -15.22 17.35
C GLY A 33 21.54 -13.89 16.65
N PRO A 34 21.58 -12.76 17.38
CA PRO A 34 21.78 -12.60 18.84
C PRO A 34 20.45 -12.74 19.62
N TYR A 35 20.53 -13.26 20.85
CA TYR A 35 19.44 -13.19 21.82
C TYR A 35 19.34 -11.78 22.39
N MET A 36 18.23 -11.40 23.04
CA MET A 36 18.11 -10.10 23.69
C MET A 36 18.99 -9.99 24.93
N HIS A 37 19.05 -11.08 25.72
CA HIS A 37 19.75 -11.17 27.00
C HIS A 37 20.62 -12.42 27.10
N GLY A 38 21.51 -12.44 28.09
CA GLY A 38 22.43 -13.56 28.34
C GLY A 38 23.75 -13.47 27.55
N PRO A 39 24.59 -14.52 27.59
CA PRO A 39 25.88 -14.51 26.91
C PRO A 39 25.72 -14.23 25.41
N ASP A 40 26.45 -13.23 24.90
CA ASP A 40 26.35 -12.70 23.53
C ASP A 40 24.97 -12.08 23.17
N GLY A 41 24.22 -11.63 24.18
CA GLY A 41 22.95 -10.93 24.01
C GLY A 41 23.12 -9.48 23.54
N LEU A 42 22.16 -9.00 22.74
CA LEU A 42 22.15 -7.65 22.15
C LEU A 42 22.12 -6.55 23.22
N TRP A 43 21.49 -6.81 24.36
CA TRP A 43 21.31 -5.86 25.45
C TRP A 43 22.03 -6.27 26.75
N SER A 44 23.03 -7.14 26.64
CA SER A 44 23.73 -7.72 27.81
C SER A 44 24.95 -6.94 28.27
N TYR A 45 25.05 -5.66 27.86
CA TYR A 45 26.15 -4.79 28.26
C TYR A 45 25.90 -4.18 29.65
N PRO A 46 26.87 -4.23 30.57
CA PRO A 46 26.69 -3.68 31.91
C PRO A 46 26.59 -2.14 31.87
N GLY A 47 25.66 -1.59 32.64
CA GLY A 47 25.48 -0.13 32.76
C GLY A 47 24.65 0.51 31.66
N LEU A 48 23.85 -0.27 30.93
CA LEU A 48 22.84 0.27 30.02
C LEU A 48 21.76 1.02 30.79
N GLU A 49 21.34 2.17 30.26
CA GLU A 49 20.18 2.91 30.72
C GLU A 49 18.89 2.22 30.28
N ARG A 50 17.81 2.42 31.05
CA ARG A 50 16.52 1.77 30.80
C ARG A 50 15.92 2.13 29.43
N ALA A 51 16.22 3.31 28.91
CA ALA A 51 15.62 3.84 27.69
C ALA A 51 16.38 3.36 26.43
N VAL A 52 15.72 2.52 25.63
CA VAL A 52 16.20 2.09 24.31
C VAL A 52 15.57 2.96 23.23
N ILE A 53 16.38 3.59 22.39
CA ILE A 53 15.91 4.46 21.30
C ILE A 53 16.10 3.73 19.97
N SER A 54 14.99 3.52 19.24
CA SER A 54 15.03 2.97 17.90
C SER A 54 15.33 4.04 16.85
N THR A 55 16.17 3.73 15.86
CA THR A 55 16.44 4.58 14.68
C THR A 55 15.62 4.17 13.46
N ARG A 56 14.70 3.20 13.59
CA ARG A 56 13.91 2.72 12.46
C ARG A 56 13.01 3.83 11.93
N VAL A 57 13.24 4.21 10.67
CA VAL A 57 12.28 5.03 9.91
C VAL A 57 11.11 4.14 9.51
N ARG A 58 9.90 4.59 9.81
CA ARG A 58 8.68 3.89 9.42
C ARG A 58 8.26 4.34 8.03
N PRO A 59 7.91 3.40 7.14
CA PRO A 59 7.32 3.78 5.88
C PRO A 59 5.93 4.39 6.14
N ARG A 60 5.66 5.52 5.52
CA ARG A 60 4.32 6.08 5.37
C ARG A 60 3.81 5.76 3.97
N GLY A 61 2.49 5.68 3.81
CA GLY A 61 1.93 5.53 2.47
C GLY A 61 0.50 5.07 2.38
N LEU A 62 0.10 4.79 1.15
CA LEU A 62 -1.26 4.49 0.73
C LEU A 62 -1.85 3.27 1.46
N ALA A 63 -1.00 2.31 1.82
CA ALA A 63 -1.39 1.10 2.53
C ALA A 63 -2.17 1.34 3.84
N GLY A 64 -1.87 2.44 4.54
CA GLY A 64 -2.59 2.81 5.78
C GLY A 64 -3.96 3.44 5.55
N SER A 65 -4.26 3.85 4.31
CA SER A 65 -5.50 4.54 3.96
C SER A 65 -6.52 3.67 3.22
N ILE A 66 -6.06 2.58 2.60
CA ILE A 66 -6.93 1.63 1.90
C ILE A 66 -7.58 0.68 2.91
N PRO A 67 -8.92 0.56 2.93
CA PRO A 67 -9.59 -0.40 3.78
C PRO A 67 -9.37 -1.84 3.28
N SER A 68 -8.91 -2.73 4.15
CA SER A 68 -8.84 -4.17 3.86
C SER A 68 -10.24 -4.78 3.92
N ARG A 69 -10.68 -5.41 2.83
CA ARG A 69 -11.95 -6.16 2.78
C ARG A 69 -11.65 -7.64 2.55
N ALA A 70 -12.25 -8.50 3.37
CA ALA A 70 -12.14 -9.94 3.19
C ALA A 70 -12.96 -10.38 1.97
N ASN A 71 -12.43 -11.35 1.23
CA ASN A 71 -13.12 -12.01 0.12
C ASN A 71 -12.88 -13.52 0.23
N ASN A 72 -13.89 -14.32 -0.10
CA ASN A 72 -13.84 -15.77 -0.09
C ASN A 72 -13.60 -16.37 -1.51
N SER A 73 -13.59 -15.55 -2.55
CA SER A 73 -13.37 -15.99 -3.92
C SER A 73 -11.87 -16.17 -4.19
N MET A 74 -11.48 -17.33 -4.74
CA MET A 74 -10.07 -17.63 -5.02
C MET A 74 -9.48 -16.76 -6.13
N ASN A 75 -10.27 -16.46 -7.17
CA ASN A 75 -9.89 -15.59 -8.29
C ASN A 75 -11.07 -14.64 -8.59
N PRO A 76 -11.10 -13.42 -8.03
CA PRO A 76 -12.19 -12.50 -8.31
C PRO A 76 -12.06 -11.92 -9.72
N LEU A 77 -13.13 -12.03 -10.49
CA LEU A 77 -13.29 -11.36 -11.78
C LEU A 77 -14.27 -10.20 -11.62
N TYR A 78 -13.84 -9.01 -12.01
CA TYR A 78 -14.64 -7.78 -11.97
C TYR A 78 -15.14 -7.46 -13.37
N PRO A 79 -16.46 -7.54 -13.63
CA PRO A 79 -17.04 -7.15 -14.90
C PRO A 79 -17.16 -5.64 -15.02
N TYR A 80 -16.76 -5.10 -16.17
CA TYR A 80 -16.94 -3.71 -16.55
C TYR A 80 -17.82 -3.64 -17.78
N LEU A 81 -18.79 -2.72 -17.75
CA LEU A 81 -19.55 -2.33 -18.92
C LEU A 81 -18.75 -1.27 -19.67
N THR A 82 -18.26 -1.60 -20.86
CA THR A 82 -17.36 -0.71 -21.63
C THR A 82 -18.10 0.13 -22.67
N GLY A 83 -19.37 -0.17 -22.94
CA GLY A 83 -20.24 0.63 -23.80
C GLY A 83 -21.19 -0.20 -24.65
N PHE A 84 -21.74 0.43 -25.67
CA PHE A 84 -22.66 -0.17 -26.64
C PHE A 84 -22.08 -0.01 -28.04
N VAL A 85 -22.22 -1.03 -28.87
CA VAL A 85 -21.84 -0.93 -30.29
C VAL A 85 -22.86 -0.09 -31.03
N GLU A 86 -22.44 0.57 -32.10
CA GLU A 86 -23.38 1.20 -33.02
C GLU A 86 -24.38 0.18 -33.56
N GLY A 87 -25.62 0.64 -33.72
CA GLY A 87 -26.69 -0.16 -34.30
C GLY A 87 -26.47 -0.45 -35.77
N THR A 88 -27.14 -1.47 -36.29
CA THR A 88 -27.12 -1.81 -37.71
C THR A 88 -28.47 -1.51 -38.35
N GLY A 89 -28.45 -0.90 -39.53
CA GLY A 89 -29.64 -0.54 -40.30
C GLY A 89 -29.64 0.94 -40.71
N THR A 90 -30.49 1.28 -41.67
CA THR A 90 -30.75 2.67 -42.07
C THR A 90 -32.00 3.18 -41.39
N GLN A 91 -32.13 4.50 -41.26
CA GLN A 91 -33.39 5.09 -40.81
C GLN A 91 -34.48 4.74 -41.85
N PRO A 92 -35.68 4.32 -41.43
CA PRO A 92 -36.76 3.96 -42.35
C PRO A 92 -37.22 5.17 -43.17
N ASP A 93 -37.38 4.99 -44.49
CA ASP A 93 -37.87 6.03 -45.41
C ASP A 93 -39.42 6.02 -45.50
N ALA A 94 -40.05 4.87 -45.25
CA ALA A 94 -41.51 4.71 -45.16
C ALA A 94 -41.97 4.24 -43.77
N SER A 95 -43.24 4.45 -43.46
CA SER A 95 -43.84 4.14 -42.14
C SER A 95 -43.87 2.66 -41.77
N CYS A 96 -43.63 1.76 -42.73
CA CYS A 96 -43.67 0.31 -42.54
C CYS A 96 -42.29 -0.35 -42.71
N ASP A 97 -41.23 0.44 -42.91
CA ASP A 97 -39.88 -0.09 -43.07
C ASP A 97 -39.28 -0.47 -41.71
N ASP A 98 -38.37 -1.44 -41.72
CA ASP A 98 -37.70 -1.91 -40.53
C ASP A 98 -36.83 -0.81 -39.92
N CYS A 99 -37.04 -0.56 -38.63
CA CYS A 99 -36.23 0.39 -37.87
C CYS A 99 -34.81 -0.18 -37.61
N PRO A 100 -33.80 0.69 -37.42
CA PRO A 100 -32.45 0.24 -37.10
C PRO A 100 -32.42 -0.55 -35.78
N THR A 101 -31.62 -1.61 -35.76
CA THR A 101 -31.44 -2.44 -34.57
C THR A 101 -30.33 -1.87 -33.70
N PRO A 102 -30.54 -1.67 -32.38
CA PRO A 102 -29.50 -1.17 -31.50
C PRO A 102 -28.36 -2.19 -31.39
N GLY A 103 -27.12 -1.70 -31.32
CA GLY A 103 -25.96 -2.58 -31.23
C GLY A 103 -25.84 -3.26 -29.87
N PRO A 104 -25.17 -4.42 -29.80
CA PRO A 104 -25.01 -5.16 -28.56
C PRO A 104 -24.16 -4.41 -27.54
N MET A 105 -24.35 -4.77 -26.28
CA MET A 105 -23.55 -4.27 -25.16
C MET A 105 -22.16 -4.93 -25.16
N LYS A 106 -21.12 -4.16 -24.84
CA LYS A 106 -19.73 -4.64 -24.70
C LYS A 106 -19.33 -4.70 -23.23
N ASN A 107 -18.68 -5.78 -22.85
CA ASN A 107 -18.14 -5.98 -21.51
C ASN A 107 -16.63 -6.25 -21.56
N CYS A 108 -15.99 -6.10 -20.40
CA CYS A 108 -14.60 -6.47 -20.17
C CYS A 108 -14.43 -7.00 -18.75
N PHE A 109 -13.65 -8.06 -18.56
CA PHE A 109 -13.35 -8.57 -17.21
C PHE A 109 -11.93 -8.19 -16.80
N GLN A 110 -11.76 -7.65 -15.60
CA GLN A 110 -10.45 -7.52 -14.96
C GLN A 110 -10.31 -8.51 -13.82
N THR A 111 -9.08 -8.88 -13.49
CA THR A 111 -8.77 -9.79 -12.39
C THR A 111 -7.85 -9.12 -11.38
N ALA A 112 -8.09 -9.35 -10.10
CA ALA A 112 -7.18 -8.96 -9.02
C ALA A 112 -6.86 -10.20 -8.20
N VAL A 113 -5.75 -10.88 -8.52
CA VAL A 113 -5.34 -12.09 -7.82
C VAL A 113 -4.76 -11.77 -6.45
N PHE A 114 -5.06 -12.61 -5.46
CA PHE A 114 -4.50 -12.46 -4.12
C PHE A 114 -3.04 -12.90 -4.06
N GLY A 115 -2.24 -12.18 -3.27
CA GLY A 115 -0.88 -12.54 -2.92
C GLY A 115 -0.83 -13.58 -1.80
N ARG A 116 0.27 -14.33 -1.73
CA ARG A 116 0.59 -15.28 -0.66
C ARG A 116 1.99 -15.01 -0.12
N TYR A 117 2.05 -14.73 1.17
CA TYR A 117 3.28 -14.48 1.90
C TYR A 117 3.49 -15.54 2.98
N CYS A 118 4.74 -15.97 3.15
CA CYS A 118 5.16 -16.85 4.23
C CYS A 118 6.38 -16.23 4.90
N TYR A 119 6.30 -16.04 6.22
CA TYR A 119 7.42 -15.62 7.06
C TYR A 119 7.52 -16.59 8.22
N GLN A 120 8.74 -16.94 8.60
CA GLN A 120 9.01 -17.80 9.74
C GLN A 120 9.92 -17.06 10.72
N THR A 121 9.67 -17.26 12.02
CA THR A 121 10.57 -16.76 13.06
C THR A 121 11.85 -17.60 13.06
N ARG A 122 12.95 -17.01 13.53
CA ARG A 122 14.16 -17.78 13.83
C ARG A 122 13.87 -18.81 14.94
N THR A 123 14.60 -19.92 14.93
CA THR A 123 14.54 -20.92 15.98
C THR A 123 15.10 -20.36 17.29
N LEU A 124 14.37 -20.55 18.38
CA LEU A 124 14.80 -20.17 19.73
C LEU A 124 15.21 -21.42 20.50
N ASP A 125 16.33 -21.35 21.22
CA ASP A 125 16.75 -22.38 22.16
C ASP A 125 16.11 -22.13 23.53
N ILE A 126 15.23 -23.03 23.96
CA ILE A 126 14.53 -22.94 25.24
C ILE A 126 15.48 -22.93 26.44
N THR A 127 16.68 -23.50 26.30
CA THR A 127 17.66 -23.56 27.38
C THR A 127 18.37 -22.22 27.61
N ARG A 128 18.39 -21.34 26.60
CA ARG A 128 19.04 -20.03 26.63
C ARG A 128 18.06 -18.87 26.83
N MET A 129 16.77 -19.08 26.58
CA MET A 129 15.76 -18.05 26.78
C MET A 129 15.70 -17.57 28.24
N GLY A 130 15.80 -16.24 28.44
CA GLY A 130 15.71 -15.62 29.77
C GLY A 130 16.97 -15.75 30.63
N GLN A 131 18.09 -16.21 30.06
CA GLN A 131 19.37 -16.16 30.76
C GLN A 131 19.84 -14.70 30.92
N ILE A 132 20.47 -14.42 32.05
CA ILE A 132 21.17 -13.15 32.32
C ILE A 132 22.62 -13.48 32.65
N ILE A 133 23.56 -12.63 32.21
CA ILE A 133 25.00 -12.81 32.44
C ILE A 133 25.32 -12.60 33.92
N ASN A 134 24.83 -11.51 34.50
CA ASN A 134 25.04 -11.15 35.89
C ASN A 134 23.96 -10.15 36.35
N ARG A 135 23.98 -9.79 37.65
CA ARG A 135 23.04 -8.80 38.22
C ARG A 135 23.25 -7.37 37.69
N GLY A 136 24.33 -7.11 36.96
CA GLY A 136 24.58 -5.85 36.27
C GLY A 136 23.91 -5.75 34.90
N GLU A 137 23.31 -6.84 34.42
CA GLU A 137 22.42 -6.84 33.26
C GLU A 137 21.00 -6.49 33.72
N PHE A 138 20.46 -5.43 33.12
CA PHE A 138 19.12 -4.95 33.43
C PHE A 138 18.11 -5.53 32.46
N THR A 139 17.04 -6.12 33.00
CA THR A 139 15.89 -6.66 32.25
C THR A 139 14.68 -5.73 32.36
N ASP A 140 14.89 -4.43 32.53
CA ASP A 140 13.81 -3.43 32.60
C ASP A 140 13.82 -2.47 31.41
N LEU A 141 14.54 -2.84 30.33
CA LEU A 141 14.68 -2.04 29.13
C LEU A 141 13.32 -1.77 28.48
N MET A 142 13.07 -0.50 28.20
CA MET A 142 11.85 -0.03 27.56
C MET A 142 12.21 0.75 26.29
N ILE A 143 11.57 0.40 25.17
CA ILE A 143 11.72 1.19 23.96
C ILE A 143 10.97 2.51 24.14
N TRP A 144 11.69 3.61 23.99
CA TRP A 144 11.15 4.94 24.26
C TRP A 144 10.33 5.49 23.10
N ASN A 145 10.71 5.16 21.86
CA ASN A 145 9.87 5.35 20.69
C ASN A 145 9.25 4.02 20.26
N ASP A 146 8.15 4.09 19.51
CA ASP A 146 7.59 2.88 18.94
C ASP A 146 8.26 2.61 17.57
N PRO A 147 8.85 1.43 17.32
CA PRO A 147 9.37 1.05 16.01
C PRO A 147 8.34 0.31 15.14
N ILE A 148 7.23 -0.21 15.70
CA ILE A 148 6.18 -0.97 14.98
C ILE A 148 4.80 -0.27 14.93
N GLY A 149 4.21 0.10 16.08
CA GLY A 149 2.92 0.80 16.21
C GLY A 149 2.98 2.34 16.18
N GLY A 150 2.29 3.00 15.25
CA GLY A 150 2.10 4.46 15.32
C GLY A 150 1.22 4.84 16.52
N PRO A 151 1.30 6.07 17.06
CA PRO A 151 0.11 6.61 17.69
C PRO A 151 -1.03 6.48 16.67
N ALA A 152 -2.17 5.91 17.08
CA ALA A 152 -3.31 5.60 16.20
C ALA A 152 -3.83 6.81 15.39
N ASN A 153 -3.36 8.01 15.71
CA ASN A 153 -3.76 9.29 15.13
C ASN A 153 -2.68 9.96 14.24
N ALA A 154 -1.55 9.32 13.94
CA ALA A 154 -0.59 9.88 12.98
C ALA A 154 -1.09 9.65 11.53
N PRO A 155 -1.29 10.73 10.73
CA PRO A 155 -1.66 10.59 9.32
C PRO A 155 -0.59 9.78 8.57
N GLY A 156 -1.00 8.74 7.86
CA GLY A 156 -0.07 7.88 7.10
C GLY A 156 0.69 6.84 7.94
N ALA A 157 0.25 6.55 9.17
CA ALA A 157 0.76 5.42 9.95
C ALA A 157 0.44 4.09 9.24
N ALA A 158 1.29 3.68 8.31
CA ALA A 158 1.15 2.47 7.51
C ALA A 158 1.47 1.23 8.35
N GLY A 159 0.69 0.95 9.39
CA GLY A 159 0.74 -0.29 10.14
C GLY A 159 -0.22 -1.30 9.53
N ILE A 160 0.19 -2.04 8.50
CA ILE A 160 -0.61 -3.20 8.00
C ILE A 160 -0.66 -4.32 9.06
N VAL A 161 0.30 -4.29 9.99
CA VAL A 161 0.34 -5.15 11.16
C VAL A 161 -0.24 -4.35 12.32
N TYR A 162 -1.54 -4.51 12.56
CA TYR A 162 -2.17 -4.04 13.80
C TYR A 162 -2.03 -5.13 14.87
N PRO A 163 -1.03 -5.04 15.75
CA PRO A 163 -1.34 -5.09 17.15
C PRO A 163 -1.33 -3.66 17.64
N ASN A 164 -2.39 -3.30 18.34
CA ASN A 164 -2.49 -2.09 19.15
C ASN A 164 -1.31 -2.08 20.15
N SER A 165 -0.14 -1.65 19.68
CA SER A 165 1.05 -1.43 20.48
C SER A 165 1.03 0.06 20.75
N ALA A 166 0.60 0.41 21.95
CA ALA A 166 0.94 1.71 22.50
C ALA A 166 2.48 1.82 22.57
N PRO A 167 3.05 3.03 22.51
CA PRO A 167 4.47 3.25 22.75
C PRO A 167 4.91 2.55 24.04
N GLY A 168 5.94 1.70 23.96
CA GLY A 168 6.48 0.94 25.09
C GLY A 168 5.96 -0.50 25.28
N ASN A 169 5.10 -1.02 24.40
CA ASN A 169 4.50 -2.36 24.60
C ASN A 169 5.32 -3.52 24.01
N ILE A 170 6.40 -3.25 23.25
CA ILE A 170 7.34 -4.30 22.85
C ILE A 170 8.26 -4.55 24.04
N ASN A 171 7.97 -5.62 24.78
CA ASN A 171 8.81 -6.05 25.89
C ASN A 171 10.10 -6.66 25.34
N LEU A 172 11.21 -5.90 25.43
CA LEU A 172 12.53 -6.35 25.01
C LEU A 172 13.05 -7.54 25.82
N ASN A 173 12.48 -7.79 27.00
CA ASN A 173 12.85 -8.92 27.85
C ASN A 173 12.27 -10.24 27.34
N ASN A 174 11.23 -10.20 26.51
CA ASN A 174 10.63 -11.39 25.94
C ASN A 174 11.15 -11.60 24.50
N GLU A 175 12.09 -12.53 24.39
CA GLU A 175 12.68 -12.97 23.14
C GLU A 175 11.62 -13.32 22.09
N VAL A 176 10.53 -13.98 22.49
CA VAL A 176 9.45 -14.40 21.59
C VAL A 176 8.75 -13.21 20.96
N SER A 177 8.43 -12.18 21.75
CA SER A 177 7.77 -10.97 21.21
C SER A 177 8.67 -10.20 20.26
N VAL A 178 9.99 -10.17 20.52
CA VAL A 178 10.93 -9.53 19.60
C VAL A 178 11.01 -10.29 18.26
N ARG A 179 10.96 -11.63 18.28
CA ARG A 179 10.92 -12.41 17.02
C ARG A 179 9.65 -12.18 16.20
N PHE A 180 8.50 -12.02 16.85
CA PHE A 180 7.27 -11.65 16.14
C PHE A 180 7.31 -10.21 15.62
N ALA A 181 7.91 -9.30 16.36
CA ALA A 181 8.16 -7.92 15.96
C ALA A 181 9.04 -7.84 14.69
N GLU A 182 10.11 -8.64 14.61
CA GLU A 182 10.98 -8.75 13.42
C GLU A 182 10.20 -9.18 12.17
N ILE A 183 9.29 -10.16 12.30
CA ILE A 183 8.41 -10.56 11.19
C ILE A 183 7.50 -9.43 10.77
N GLY A 184 6.89 -8.72 11.73
CA GLY A 184 6.00 -7.61 11.42
C GLY A 184 6.69 -6.51 10.62
N VAL A 185 7.94 -6.19 10.97
CA VAL A 185 8.80 -5.25 10.24
C VAL A 185 9.06 -5.72 8.81
N ALA A 186 9.49 -6.97 8.65
CA ALA A 186 9.81 -7.54 7.34
C ALA A 186 8.57 -7.59 6.44
N PHE A 187 7.43 -7.99 7.00
CA PHE A 187 6.15 -8.03 6.31
C PHE A 187 5.72 -6.64 5.84
N GLN A 188 5.77 -5.64 6.72
CA GLN A 188 5.43 -4.25 6.40
C GLN A 188 6.29 -3.70 5.26
N ASN A 189 7.62 -3.82 5.34
CA ASN A 189 8.52 -3.29 4.32
C ASN A 189 8.29 -3.93 2.95
N LYS A 190 8.05 -5.24 2.91
CA LYS A 190 7.78 -5.95 1.66
C LYS A 190 6.45 -5.55 1.05
N LEU A 191 5.40 -5.47 1.88
CA LEU A 191 4.06 -5.18 1.41
C LEU A 191 3.92 -3.74 0.91
N MET A 192 4.59 -2.77 1.56
CA MET A 192 4.60 -1.38 1.11
C MET A 192 5.11 -1.22 -0.32
N ARG A 193 6.22 -1.90 -0.67
CA ARG A 193 6.75 -1.86 -2.05
C ARG A 193 5.84 -2.58 -3.04
N GLN A 194 5.26 -3.71 -2.64
CA GLN A 194 4.44 -4.52 -3.53
C GLN A 194 3.06 -3.93 -3.82
N ILE A 195 2.59 -3.01 -3.00
CA ILE A 195 1.40 -2.22 -3.34
C ILE A 195 1.59 -1.48 -4.66
N TRP A 196 2.80 -1.00 -4.95
CA TRP A 196 3.11 -0.32 -6.19
C TRP A 196 3.62 -1.29 -7.27
N GLU A 197 4.66 -2.05 -6.97
CA GLU A 197 5.44 -2.83 -7.96
C GLU A 197 5.10 -4.33 -7.98
N GLY A 198 4.03 -4.77 -7.32
CA GLY A 198 3.67 -6.19 -7.27
C GLY A 198 3.44 -6.76 -8.67
N ASN A 199 4.08 -7.88 -9.00
CA ASN A 199 3.94 -8.49 -10.32
C ASN A 199 3.64 -9.99 -10.22
N PRO A 200 2.44 -10.45 -10.66
CA PRO A 200 2.07 -11.87 -10.60
C PRO A 200 2.93 -12.77 -11.52
N THR A 201 3.72 -12.22 -12.43
CA THR A 201 4.71 -12.98 -13.22
C THR A 201 5.87 -13.50 -12.36
N ASN A 202 6.18 -12.85 -11.23
CA ASN A 202 7.25 -13.25 -10.31
C ASN A 202 6.84 -14.38 -9.34
N ASN A 203 5.69 -15.01 -9.59
CA ASN A 203 5.17 -16.06 -8.73
C ASN A 203 6.02 -17.34 -8.82
N SER A 204 6.28 -17.97 -7.68
CA SER A 204 7.04 -19.22 -7.69
C SER A 204 6.21 -20.35 -8.31
N ALA A 205 6.87 -21.19 -9.13
CA ALA A 205 6.22 -22.28 -9.87
C ALA A 205 5.43 -23.26 -8.97
N GLY A 206 5.78 -23.35 -7.68
CA GLY A 206 5.09 -24.18 -6.68
C GLY A 206 4.01 -23.47 -5.84
N GLY A 207 3.72 -22.19 -6.08
CA GLY A 207 2.67 -21.44 -5.37
C GLY A 207 2.94 -21.19 -3.88
N GLY A 208 4.16 -21.44 -3.40
CA GLY A 208 4.60 -21.09 -2.04
C GLY A 208 4.72 -19.58 -1.84
N TYR A 209 4.99 -18.85 -2.93
CA TYR A 209 5.07 -17.40 -2.96
C TYR A 209 4.28 -16.87 -4.15
N ARG A 210 3.35 -15.93 -3.88
CA ARG A 210 2.59 -15.24 -4.92
C ARG A 210 2.49 -13.76 -4.60
N GLU A 211 2.74 -12.91 -5.58
CA GLU A 211 2.54 -11.47 -5.51
C GLU A 211 1.14 -11.14 -6.04
N PHE A 212 0.49 -10.16 -5.41
CA PHE A 212 -0.71 -9.55 -5.96
C PHE A 212 -0.30 -8.50 -7.02
N PRO A 213 -1.19 -8.13 -7.96
CA PRO A 213 -0.89 -7.09 -8.93
C PRO A 213 -0.80 -5.73 -8.23
N GLY A 214 0.34 -5.07 -8.36
CA GLY A 214 0.58 -3.73 -7.87
C GLY A 214 -0.20 -2.68 -8.66
N LEU A 215 -0.30 -1.48 -8.10
CA LEU A 215 -0.99 -0.35 -8.70
C LEU A 215 -0.34 0.09 -10.01
N ASP A 216 0.97 -0.09 -10.19
CA ASP A 216 1.65 0.26 -11.44
C ASP A 216 1.12 -0.56 -12.64
N ILE A 217 0.87 -1.86 -12.44
CA ILE A 217 0.23 -2.69 -13.47
C ILE A 217 -1.19 -2.22 -13.78
N LEU A 218 -1.88 -1.60 -12.82
CA LEU A 218 -3.20 -1.02 -13.02
C LEU A 218 -3.15 0.34 -13.72
N VAL A 219 -2.07 1.11 -13.58
CA VAL A 219 -1.85 2.37 -14.29
C VAL A 219 -1.25 2.09 -15.66
N GLY A 220 -2.07 2.10 -16.71
CA GLY A 220 -1.59 1.77 -18.05
C GLY A 220 -2.62 1.97 -19.14
N THR A 221 -2.13 2.02 -20.37
CA THR A 221 -2.94 1.91 -21.58
C THR A 221 -2.91 0.48 -22.12
N GLY A 222 -3.86 0.14 -23.00
CA GLY A 222 -3.93 -1.19 -23.60
C GLY A 222 -4.41 -2.28 -22.65
N LYS A 223 -5.32 -1.94 -21.72
CA LYS A 223 -5.99 -2.93 -20.87
C LYS A 223 -6.65 -3.99 -21.74
N ARG A 224 -6.53 -5.25 -21.33
CA ARG A 224 -7.14 -6.39 -22.01
C ARG A 224 -8.08 -7.12 -21.08
N ASP A 225 -9.08 -7.74 -21.67
CA ASP A 225 -9.97 -8.65 -20.98
C ASP A 225 -9.20 -9.87 -20.47
N ALA A 226 -9.36 -10.17 -19.18
CA ALA A 226 -8.72 -11.29 -18.51
C ALA A 226 -9.15 -12.66 -19.08
N VAL A 227 -10.31 -12.75 -19.74
CA VAL A 227 -10.82 -14.01 -20.31
C VAL A 227 -10.56 -14.10 -21.80
N THR A 228 -10.98 -13.10 -22.59
CA THR A 228 -10.90 -13.17 -24.06
C THR A 228 -9.60 -12.61 -24.65
N GLY A 229 -8.82 -11.84 -23.88
CA GLY A 229 -7.62 -11.16 -24.39
C GLY A 229 -7.90 -9.97 -25.31
N THR A 230 -9.18 -9.61 -25.52
CA THR A 230 -9.60 -8.47 -26.33
C THR A 230 -9.20 -7.15 -25.65
N ALA A 231 -8.82 -6.14 -26.43
CA ALA A 231 -8.47 -4.83 -25.88
C ALA A 231 -9.72 -4.08 -25.39
N CYS A 232 -9.62 -3.46 -24.22
CA CYS A 232 -10.67 -2.71 -23.53
C CYS A 232 -10.22 -1.27 -23.29
N PRO A 233 -10.14 -0.42 -24.34
CA PRO A 233 -9.57 0.92 -24.24
C PRO A 233 -10.34 1.86 -23.30
N SER A 234 -11.63 1.58 -23.04
CA SER A 234 -12.43 2.38 -22.10
C SER A 234 -11.97 2.26 -20.64
N LEU A 235 -11.15 1.24 -20.32
CA LEU A 235 -10.58 1.03 -18.98
C LEU A 235 -9.16 1.58 -18.84
N ASP A 236 -8.62 2.19 -19.90
CA ASP A 236 -7.27 2.72 -19.89
C ASP A 236 -7.16 3.92 -18.94
N SER A 237 -6.01 4.00 -18.25
CA SER A 237 -5.72 5.11 -17.35
C SER A 237 -5.38 6.37 -18.14
N THR A 238 -5.79 7.54 -17.64
CA THR A 238 -5.32 8.82 -18.16
C THR A 238 -3.89 9.05 -17.69
N ILE A 239 -2.92 8.94 -18.60
CA ILE A 239 -1.50 9.13 -18.31
C ILE A 239 -1.07 10.45 -18.93
N VAL A 240 -0.48 11.33 -18.11
CA VAL A 240 0.05 12.61 -18.56
C VAL A 240 1.53 12.67 -18.25
N ASN A 241 2.34 12.94 -19.28
CA ASN A 241 3.78 13.07 -19.12
C ASN A 241 4.13 14.48 -18.66
N ALA A 242 4.70 14.60 -17.46
CA ALA A 242 5.16 15.85 -16.87
C ALA A 242 6.66 16.13 -17.13
N ALA A 243 7.37 15.27 -17.88
CA ALA A 243 8.79 15.46 -18.14
C ALA A 243 9.06 16.75 -18.93
N GLY A 244 9.97 17.58 -18.41
CA GLY A 244 10.36 18.85 -19.03
C GLY A 244 9.35 19.99 -18.87
N GLN A 245 8.29 19.81 -18.08
CA GLN A 245 7.36 20.89 -17.75
C GLN A 245 7.96 21.81 -16.68
N ASP A 246 7.76 23.12 -16.84
CA ASP A 246 8.00 24.07 -15.75
C ASP A 246 6.91 23.92 -14.67
N THR A 247 7.21 24.37 -13.46
CA THR A 247 6.33 24.37 -12.27
C THR A 247 4.93 24.93 -12.57
N ALA A 248 4.82 26.00 -13.35
CA ALA A 248 3.53 26.56 -13.77
C ALA A 248 2.73 25.61 -14.66
N GLN A 249 3.39 24.99 -15.64
CA GLN A 249 2.78 24.04 -16.55
C GLN A 249 2.34 22.76 -15.83
N LEU A 250 3.11 22.33 -14.82
CA LEU A 250 2.76 21.19 -13.99
C LEU A 250 1.47 21.44 -13.19
N VAL A 251 1.34 22.61 -12.57
CA VAL A 251 0.13 23.00 -11.82
C VAL A 251 -1.09 23.06 -12.74
N ASP A 252 -0.94 23.64 -13.93
CA ASP A 252 -2.01 23.70 -14.93
C ASP A 252 -2.42 22.30 -15.38
N THR A 253 -1.44 21.47 -15.75
CA THR A 253 -1.67 20.10 -16.20
C THR A 253 -2.40 19.30 -15.14
N LEU A 254 -1.95 19.34 -13.88
CA LEU A 254 -2.59 18.65 -12.77
C LEU A 254 -4.03 19.14 -12.57
N THR A 255 -4.25 20.45 -12.62
CA THR A 255 -5.57 21.08 -12.50
C THR A 255 -6.52 20.61 -13.61
N TYR A 256 -6.06 20.58 -14.88
CA TYR A 256 -6.88 20.11 -16.00
C TYR A 256 -7.20 18.62 -15.91
N THR A 257 -6.23 17.78 -15.53
CA THR A 257 -6.47 16.35 -15.32
C THR A 257 -7.53 16.11 -14.23
N MET A 258 -7.46 16.85 -13.12
CA MET A 258 -8.43 16.73 -12.03
C MET A 258 -9.84 17.20 -12.44
N ARG A 259 -9.94 18.28 -13.22
CA ARG A 259 -11.22 18.72 -13.82
C ARG A 259 -11.80 17.66 -14.75
N TYR A 260 -10.96 17.08 -15.61
CA TYR A 260 -11.36 16.01 -16.53
C TYR A 260 -11.91 14.79 -15.79
N LEU A 261 -11.19 14.30 -14.76
CA LEU A 261 -11.62 13.16 -13.95
C LEU A 261 -12.95 13.42 -13.23
N LYS A 262 -13.16 14.63 -12.71
CA LYS A 262 -14.41 15.02 -12.04
C LYS A 262 -15.58 15.07 -13.04
N SER A 263 -15.36 15.60 -14.23
CA SER A 263 -16.36 15.59 -15.31
C SER A 263 -16.70 14.16 -15.71
N LEU A 264 -15.69 13.30 -15.91
CA LEU A 264 -15.88 11.89 -16.28
C LEU A 264 -16.67 11.13 -15.21
N ALA A 265 -16.37 11.31 -13.92
CA ALA A 265 -17.12 10.68 -12.84
C ALA A 265 -18.59 11.11 -12.79
N THR A 266 -18.89 12.35 -13.16
CA THR A 266 -20.25 12.86 -13.25
C THR A 266 -20.97 12.27 -14.47
N SER A 267 -20.32 12.25 -15.64
CA SER A 267 -20.86 11.70 -16.88
C SER A 267 -21.09 10.19 -16.82
N THR A 268 -20.29 9.46 -16.04
CA THR A 268 -20.41 8.00 -15.86
C THR A 268 -21.32 7.60 -14.69
N GLY A 269 -21.88 8.56 -13.94
CA GLY A 269 -22.73 8.29 -12.79
C GLY A 269 -22.00 7.68 -11.58
N LEU A 270 -20.66 7.75 -11.55
CA LEU A 270 -19.84 7.29 -10.43
C LEU A 270 -19.69 8.32 -9.31
N GLY A 271 -20.37 9.48 -9.43
CA GLY A 271 -20.40 10.51 -8.40
C GLY A 271 -21.38 10.17 -7.26
N PRO A 272 -21.04 10.43 -5.99
CA PRO A 272 -19.80 11.07 -5.49
C PRO A 272 -18.64 10.06 -5.31
N ALA A 273 -17.49 10.35 -5.94
CA ALA A 273 -16.24 9.61 -5.76
C ALA A 273 -15.34 10.31 -4.72
N THR A 274 -14.58 9.51 -3.96
CA THR A 274 -13.52 10.02 -3.08
C THR A 274 -12.21 10.02 -3.85
N TRP A 275 -11.48 11.13 -3.78
CA TRP A 275 -10.24 11.32 -4.52
C TRP A 275 -9.09 11.58 -3.56
N ALA A 276 -7.95 10.98 -3.85
CA ALA A 276 -6.71 11.21 -3.15
C ALA A 276 -5.58 11.31 -4.18
N LEU A 277 -4.63 12.20 -3.94
CA LEU A 277 -3.38 12.32 -4.68
C LEU A 277 -2.30 11.60 -3.89
N VAL A 278 -1.51 10.76 -4.55
CA VAL A 278 -0.41 10.05 -3.89
C VAL A 278 0.90 10.49 -4.52
N MET A 279 1.86 10.91 -3.71
CA MET A 279 3.16 11.40 -4.15
C MET A 279 4.23 11.23 -3.07
N ARG A 280 5.50 11.33 -3.45
CA ARG A 280 6.62 11.41 -2.49
C ARG A 280 6.59 12.74 -1.74
N GLU A 281 7.13 12.75 -0.52
CA GLU A 281 7.17 13.96 0.34
C GLU A 281 7.91 15.10 -0.35
N GLU A 282 9.07 14.81 -0.94
CA GLU A 282 9.91 15.79 -1.63
C GLU A 282 9.13 16.54 -2.73
N LEU A 283 8.39 15.80 -3.56
CA LEU A 283 7.56 16.38 -4.60
C LEU A 283 6.44 17.25 -4.03
N PHE A 284 5.83 16.83 -2.91
CA PHE A 284 4.79 17.62 -2.25
C PHE A 284 5.32 18.95 -1.71
N PHE A 285 6.52 18.96 -1.13
CA PHE A 285 7.13 20.19 -0.62
C PHE A 285 7.51 21.17 -1.73
N GLU A 286 8.05 20.67 -2.85
CA GLU A 286 8.36 21.47 -4.03
C GLU A 286 7.09 22.01 -4.71
N LEU A 287 6.09 21.14 -4.91
CA LEU A 287 4.84 21.53 -5.53
C LEU A 287 4.13 22.61 -4.70
N THR A 288 4.03 22.43 -3.38
CA THR A 288 3.41 23.44 -2.50
C THR A 288 4.20 24.75 -2.42
N ALA A 289 5.49 24.77 -2.75
CA ALA A 289 6.26 26.01 -2.80
C ALA A 289 5.86 26.88 -4.01
N ALA A 290 5.65 26.26 -5.17
CA ALA A 290 5.24 26.96 -6.40
C ALA A 290 3.70 27.12 -6.52
N TRP A 291 2.92 26.29 -5.82
CA TRP A 291 1.47 26.23 -5.96
C TRP A 291 0.76 27.57 -5.72
N PRO A 292 0.98 28.30 -4.61
CA PRO A 292 0.26 29.54 -4.33
C PRO A 292 0.53 30.62 -5.38
N CYS A 293 1.78 30.73 -5.85
CA CYS A 293 2.17 31.69 -6.87
C CYS A 293 1.41 31.45 -8.17
N ASN A 294 1.39 30.20 -8.66
CA ASN A 294 0.72 29.87 -9.91
C ASN A 294 -0.81 29.90 -9.78
N TYR A 295 -1.34 29.44 -8.64
CA TYR A 295 -2.78 29.37 -8.40
C TYR A 295 -3.41 30.76 -8.21
N LEU A 296 -2.78 31.65 -7.44
CA LEU A 296 -3.33 33.00 -7.17
C LEU A 296 -3.13 33.97 -8.34
N THR A 297 -2.11 33.75 -9.19
CA THR A 297 -1.90 34.55 -10.40
C THR A 297 -2.55 33.97 -11.64
N TYR A 298 -3.21 32.81 -11.53
CA TYR A 298 -3.82 32.07 -12.63
C TYR A 298 -4.76 32.97 -13.45
N ARG A 299 -4.32 33.35 -14.66
CA ARG A 299 -5.02 34.25 -15.61
C ARG A 299 -5.23 35.71 -15.15
N CYS A 300 -4.59 36.16 -14.08
CA CYS A 300 -4.71 37.55 -13.58
C CYS A 300 -3.69 38.54 -14.18
N VAL A 301 -2.94 38.15 -15.22
CA VAL A 301 -2.10 39.09 -16.00
C VAL A 301 -2.96 39.69 -17.11
N PHE A 302 -3.42 40.92 -16.93
CA PHE A 302 -4.09 41.68 -17.97
C PHE A 302 -3.03 42.44 -18.77
N GLN A 303 -2.85 42.09 -20.05
CA GLN A 303 -2.08 42.92 -20.96
C GLN A 303 -2.89 44.17 -21.30
N THR A 304 -2.42 45.33 -20.84
CA THR A 304 -2.77 46.63 -21.44
C THR A 304 -1.56 47.15 -22.19
N ASP A 305 -1.81 47.79 -23.34
CA ASP A 305 -0.92 48.09 -24.48
C ASP A 305 0.48 48.69 -24.22
N ASN A 306 0.96 48.88 -22.99
CA ASN A 306 2.38 49.13 -22.71
C ASN A 306 2.82 49.00 -21.22
N SER A 307 2.07 48.27 -20.37
CA SER A 307 2.52 48.00 -19.01
C SER A 307 1.80 46.79 -18.42
N ASN A 308 2.57 45.80 -17.94
CA ASN A 308 2.03 44.69 -17.15
C ASN A 308 1.44 45.25 -15.84
N ILE A 309 0.11 45.32 -15.74
CA ILE A 309 -0.54 45.46 -14.43
C ILE A 309 -0.42 44.09 -13.76
N GLN A 310 0.64 43.91 -12.97
CA GLN A 310 0.70 42.78 -12.04
C GLN A 310 -0.31 43.05 -10.93
N GLY A 311 -1.30 42.18 -10.78
CA GLY A 311 -2.14 42.18 -9.57
C GLY A 311 -1.23 42.16 -8.34
N SER A 312 -1.47 43.06 -7.40
CA SER A 312 -0.76 43.09 -6.12
C SER A 312 -0.99 41.78 -5.38
N PHE A 313 0.02 40.93 -5.34
CA PHE A 313 0.02 39.68 -4.61
C PHE A 313 0.64 39.90 -3.23
N ASP A 314 -0.12 39.65 -2.17
CA ASP A 314 0.42 39.65 -0.81
C ASP A 314 1.15 38.33 -0.56
N MET A 315 2.46 38.43 -0.30
CA MET A 315 3.29 37.26 0.01
C MET A 315 2.86 36.59 1.33
N GLY A 316 2.21 37.32 2.24
CA GLY A 316 1.68 36.77 3.50
C GLY A 316 0.60 35.72 3.27
N ASP A 317 -0.34 36.00 2.37
CA ASP A 317 -1.43 35.07 2.03
C ASP A 317 -0.90 33.82 1.31
N ALA A 318 0.14 33.98 0.49
CA ALA A 318 0.77 32.86 -0.20
C ALA A 318 1.50 31.91 0.74
N ILE A 319 2.22 32.47 1.71
CA ILE A 319 2.89 31.70 2.77
C ILE A 319 1.86 30.98 3.63
N ALA A 320 0.79 31.68 4.03
CA ALA A 320 -0.30 31.08 4.81
C ALA A 320 -0.98 29.93 4.05
N MET A 321 -1.23 30.08 2.75
CA MET A 321 -1.80 29.03 1.91
C MET A 321 -0.87 27.82 1.79
N ARG A 322 0.43 28.06 1.55
CA ARG A 322 1.44 26.99 1.50
C ARG A 322 1.49 26.22 2.82
N ASP A 323 1.60 26.92 3.93
CA ASP A 323 1.77 26.31 5.24
C ASP A 323 0.49 25.57 5.65
N ALA A 324 -0.69 26.08 5.29
CA ALA A 324 -1.97 25.40 5.50
C ALA A 324 -2.11 24.12 4.65
N MET A 325 -1.64 24.12 3.40
CA MET A 325 -1.60 22.92 2.54
C MET A 325 -0.66 21.86 3.12
N ARG A 326 0.52 22.28 3.59
CA ARG A 326 1.51 21.38 4.22
C ARG A 326 1.02 20.80 5.54
N SER A 327 0.41 21.62 6.40
CA SER A 327 -0.11 21.14 7.69
C SER A 327 -1.29 20.19 7.53
N GLY A 328 -2.10 20.40 6.49
CA GLY A 328 -3.32 19.63 6.25
C GLY A 328 -3.18 18.48 5.25
N ASN A 329 -2.00 18.29 4.65
CA ASN A 329 -1.77 17.32 3.57
C ASN A 329 -2.84 17.38 2.48
N TYR A 330 -3.07 18.58 1.92
CA TYR A 330 -4.03 18.75 0.82
C TYR A 330 -3.52 19.72 -0.23
N LEU A 331 -4.04 19.60 -1.45
CA LEU A 331 -3.92 20.61 -2.50
C LEU A 331 -5.30 21.23 -2.76
N VAL A 332 -5.32 22.53 -3.00
CA VAL A 332 -6.54 23.26 -3.36
C VAL A 332 -6.61 23.38 -4.87
N VAL A 333 -7.69 22.86 -5.46
CA VAL A 333 -7.98 22.94 -6.89
C VAL A 333 -9.42 23.39 -7.07
N ASP A 334 -9.65 24.52 -7.74
CA ASP A 334 -10.98 25.11 -7.95
C ASP A 334 -11.80 25.26 -6.65
N GLY A 335 -11.14 25.65 -5.57
CA GLY A 335 -11.78 25.80 -4.24
C GLY A 335 -12.11 24.49 -3.52
N VAL A 336 -11.78 23.32 -4.09
CA VAL A 336 -11.95 22.01 -3.45
C VAL A 336 -10.61 21.53 -2.88
N ARG A 337 -10.64 20.97 -1.67
CA ARG A 337 -9.47 20.34 -1.04
C ARG A 337 -9.36 18.89 -1.48
N TRP A 338 -8.25 18.56 -2.12
CA TRP A 338 -7.90 17.20 -2.50
C TRP A 338 -6.89 16.65 -1.52
N ASN A 339 -7.20 15.52 -0.89
CA ASN A 339 -6.33 14.92 0.09
C ASN A 339 -5.05 14.40 -0.58
N VAL A 340 -3.90 14.69 0.02
CA VAL A 340 -2.60 14.18 -0.42
C VAL A 340 -2.13 13.13 0.57
N ILE A 341 -1.76 11.97 0.04
CA ILE A 341 -1.18 10.87 0.79
C ILE A 341 0.29 10.81 0.41
N VAL A 342 1.15 11.04 1.38
CA VAL A 342 2.60 10.93 1.22
C VAL A 342 2.98 9.45 1.34
N ASP A 343 3.65 8.92 0.31
CA ASP A 343 4.09 7.52 0.25
C ASP A 343 5.58 7.41 -0.05
N ASP A 344 6.31 6.77 0.86
CA ASP A 344 7.76 6.58 0.75
C ASP A 344 8.13 5.40 -0.17
N ALA A 345 7.19 4.47 -0.37
CA ALA A 345 7.38 3.24 -1.13
C ALA A 345 6.94 3.34 -2.58
N LEU A 346 6.43 4.49 -3.01
CA LEU A 346 6.27 4.82 -4.43
C LEU A 346 7.65 4.67 -5.12
N PRO A 347 7.76 4.15 -6.35
CA PRO A 347 9.03 4.08 -7.09
C PRO A 347 9.63 5.44 -7.47
#